data_AF-A0A376TWD4-F1
#
_entry.id   AF-A0A376TWD4-F1
#
_cell.length_a   1.000
_cell.length_b   1.000
_cell.length_c   1.000
_cell.angle_alpha   90.00
_cell.angle_beta   90.00
_cell.angle_gamma   90.00
#
_symmetry.space_group_name_H-M   'P 1'
#
loop_
_entity.id
_entity.type
_entity.pdbx_description
1 polymer ?
#
loop_
_entity_poly.entity_id
_entity_poly.type
_entity_poly.pdbx_seq_one_letter_code
_entity_poly.pdbx_strand_id
1 'polypeptide(L)'
;MQNGANFGPWRLRNYSTWTRNDQASSWNTISSYLQRDIKALKSQLLLGESATSGSIFSSYTFTGVQLASDDNMLPNSQRGFAPTVRRYRKQ
;
A
#
# COMPACT_ATOMS: atom_id res chain seq x y z
N MET A 1 -5.71 -4.37 -11.55
CA MET A 1 -5.80 -2.96 -12.01
C MET A 1 -5.41 -2.05 -10.85
N GLN A 2 -4.52 -1.10 -11.10
CA GLN A 2 -4.13 -0.11 -10.10
C GLN A 2 -4.38 1.27 -10.72
N ASN A 3 -5.35 1.98 -10.16
CA ASN A 3 -5.65 3.35 -10.52
C ASN A 3 -5.08 4.28 -9.45
N GLY A 4 -4.60 5.44 -9.87
CA GLY A 4 -4.07 6.43 -8.94
C GLY A 4 -4.20 7.83 -9.50
N ALA A 5 -4.47 8.77 -8.60
CA ALA A 5 -4.50 10.20 -8.91
C ALA A 5 -3.73 10.94 -7.82
N ASN A 6 -2.92 11.93 -8.21
CA ASN A 6 -2.17 12.76 -7.27
C ASN A 6 -2.65 14.20 -7.40
N PHE A 7 -2.96 14.84 -6.27
CA PHE A 7 -3.37 16.23 -6.22
C PHE A 7 -2.66 16.95 -5.08
N GLY A 8 -1.60 17.69 -5.40
CA GLY A 8 -0.73 18.32 -4.42
C GLY A 8 -0.13 17.28 -3.45
N PRO A 9 -0.29 17.42 -2.12
CA PRO A 9 0.21 16.47 -1.13
C PRO A 9 -0.66 15.22 -0.97
N TRP A 10 -1.82 15.16 -1.63
CA TRP A 10 -2.75 14.05 -1.56
C TRP A 10 -2.49 13.06 -2.68
N ARG A 11 -2.55 11.76 -2.35
CA ARG A 11 -2.45 10.69 -3.33
C ARG A 11 -3.62 9.74 -3.13
N LEU A 12 -4.48 9.65 -4.13
CA LEU A 12 -5.54 8.67 -4.18
C LEU A 12 -5.00 7.42 -4.86
N ARG A 13 -5.23 6.26 -4.25
CA ARG A 13 -4.86 4.95 -4.79
C ARG A 13 -6.06 4.03 -4.72
N ASN A 14 -6.30 3.32 -5.81
CA ASN A 14 -7.35 2.33 -5.93
C ASN A 14 -6.75 1.07 -6.56
N TYR A 15 -6.87 -0.05 -5.86
CA TYR A 15 -6.34 -1.34 -6.25
C TYR A 15 -7.50 -2.35 -6.34
N SER A 16 -7.79 -2.79 -7.56
CA SER A 16 -8.83 -3.78 -7.82
C SER A 16 -8.27 -4.88 -8.71
N THR A 17 -8.45 -6.13 -8.33
CA THR A 17 -8.10 -7.28 -9.17
C THR A 17 -9.35 -7.74 -9.92
N TRP A 18 -9.14 -8.08 -11.19
CA TRP A 18 -10.15 -8.74 -11.99
C TRP A 18 -9.64 -10.12 -12.30
N THR A 19 -10.40 -11.13 -11.90
CA THR A 19 -10.06 -12.53 -12.12
C THR A 19 -11.16 -13.13 -12.97
N ARG A 20 -10.79 -13.69 -14.11
CA ARG A 20 -11.71 -14.41 -15.00
C ARG A 20 -11.29 -15.86 -15.06
N ASN A 21 -12.17 -16.75 -14.59
CA ASN A 21 -12.10 -18.19 -14.83
C ASN A 21 -13.20 -18.58 -15.82
N ASP A 22 -13.07 -19.75 -16.45
CA ASP A 22 -13.96 -20.25 -17.52
C ASP A 22 -15.46 -20.32 -17.14
N GLN A 23 -15.79 -20.27 -15.84
CA GLN A 23 -17.18 -20.24 -15.35
C GLN A 23 -17.61 -18.95 -14.65
N ALA A 24 -16.69 -18.04 -14.30
CA ALA A 24 -17.04 -16.83 -13.55
C ALA A 24 -16.01 -15.70 -13.73
N SER A 25 -16.50 -14.48 -13.90
CA SER A 25 -15.70 -13.26 -13.77
C SER A 25 -15.98 -12.63 -12.41
N SER A 26 -14.98 -12.53 -11.54
CA SER A 26 -15.07 -11.80 -10.28
C SER A 26 -14.25 -10.51 -10.35
N TRP A 27 -14.87 -9.42 -9.91
CA TRP A 27 -14.21 -8.14 -9.74
C TRP A 27 -14.05 -7.91 -8.23
N ASN A 28 -12.81 -7.93 -7.75
CA ASN A 28 -12.48 -7.77 -6.35
C ASN A 28 -11.72 -6.47 -6.16
N THR A 29 -12.36 -5.48 -5.55
CA THR A 29 -11.65 -4.28 -5.08
C THR A 29 -10.94 -4.63 -3.77
N ILE A 30 -9.62 -4.51 -3.77
CA ILE A 30 -8.76 -4.93 -2.66
C ILE A 30 -8.50 -3.76 -1.70
N SER A 31 -8.26 -2.56 -2.24
CA SER A 31 -8.06 -1.37 -1.42
C SER A 31 -8.35 -0.09 -2.19
N SER A 32 -8.88 0.91 -1.50
CA SER A 32 -9.17 2.22 -2.07
C SER A 32 -9.00 3.27 -0.99
N TYR A 33 -7.87 3.98 -1.04
CA TYR A 33 -7.48 4.90 0.03
C TYR A 33 -6.87 6.18 -0.52
N LEU A 34 -7.09 7.24 0.24
CA LEU A 34 -6.48 8.53 0.09
C LEU A 34 -5.37 8.68 1.14
N GLN A 35 -4.14 8.87 0.69
CA GLN A 35 -2.99 9.07 1.57
C GLN A 35 -2.48 10.51 1.50
N ARG A 36 -1.92 10.99 2.60
CA ARG A 36 -1.22 12.28 2.70
C ARG A 36 -0.09 12.20 3.71
N ASP A 37 1.08 12.70 3.32
CA ASP A 37 2.23 12.78 4.22
C ASP A 37 2.16 14.07 5.04
N ILE A 38 2.22 13.95 6.36
CA ILE A 38 2.24 15.06 7.31
C ILE A 38 3.67 15.24 7.81
N LYS A 39 4.42 16.12 7.13
CA LYS A 39 5.82 16.42 7.47
C LYS A 39 6.01 16.91 8.90
N ALA A 40 5.04 17.65 9.46
CA ALA A 40 5.10 18.17 10.82
C ALA A 40 5.16 17.05 11.88
N LEU A 41 4.52 15.91 11.60
CA LEU A 41 4.45 14.77 12.52
C LEU A 41 5.38 13.61 12.08
N LYS A 42 6.00 13.71 10.90
CA LYS A 42 6.72 12.60 10.24
C LYS A 42 5.83 11.34 10.13
N SER A 43 4.56 11.57 9.85
CA SER A 43 3.55 10.52 9.79
C SER A 43 2.82 10.56 8.45
N GLN A 44 2.35 9.40 8.02
CA GLN A 44 1.46 9.24 6.89
C GLN A 44 0.03 9.07 7.39
N LEU A 45 -0.86 9.94 6.91
CA LEU A 45 -2.29 9.81 7.10
C LEU A 45 -2.86 9.01 5.93
N LEU A 46 -3.63 7.99 6.23
CA LEU A 46 -4.37 7.17 5.27
C LEU A 46 -5.86 7.20 5.65
N LEU A 47 -6.70 7.48 4.66
CA LEU A 47 -8.14 7.60 4.79
C LEU A 47 -8.82 6.70 3.75
N GLY A 48 -9.71 5.82 4.19
CA GLY A 48 -10.47 4.93 3.32
C GLY A 48 -10.22 3.47 3.63
N GLU A 49 -10.28 2.65 2.58
CA GLU A 49 -10.18 1.20 2.68
C GLU A 49 -8.76 0.74 2.37
N SER A 50 -8.11 0.12 3.34
CA SER A 50 -6.76 -0.41 3.21
C SER A 50 -6.62 -1.73 3.95
N ALA A 51 -5.57 -2.48 3.62
CA ALA A 51 -5.25 -3.72 4.31
C ALA A 51 -4.18 -3.47 5.38
N THR A 52 -4.34 -4.08 6.54
CA THR A 52 -3.32 -4.02 7.61
C THR A 52 -2.06 -4.78 7.17
N SER A 53 -0.87 -4.29 7.53
CA SER A 53 0.39 -4.98 7.26
C SER A 53 0.40 -6.32 7.99
N GLY A 54 0.44 -7.42 7.24
CA GLY A 54 0.35 -8.79 7.79
C GLY A 54 1.61 -9.27 8.53
N SER A 55 2.42 -8.36 9.09
CA SER A 55 3.73 -8.65 9.66
C SER A 55 3.65 -9.47 10.95
N ILE A 56 2.56 -9.34 11.70
CA ILE A 56 2.32 -10.05 12.98
C ILE A 56 1.00 -10.83 12.96
N PHE A 57 0.00 -10.37 12.20
CA PHE A 57 -1.32 -11.00 12.09
C PHE A 57 -1.72 -11.18 10.62
N SER A 58 -2.73 -12.01 10.34
CA SER A 58 -3.31 -12.13 9.00
C SER A 58 -3.75 -10.76 8.48
N SER A 59 -3.41 -10.43 7.23
CA SER A 59 -3.83 -9.19 6.59
C SER A 59 -5.35 -9.20 6.42
N TYR A 60 -6.03 -8.25 7.06
CA TYR A 60 -7.45 -8.00 6.84
C TYR A 60 -7.65 -6.60 6.27
N THR A 61 -8.68 -6.45 5.46
CA THR A 61 -9.11 -5.16 4.93
C THR A 61 -9.92 -4.44 5.99
N PHE A 62 -9.62 -3.17 6.21
CA PHE A 62 -10.37 -2.29 7.11
C PHE A 62 -10.72 -0.99 6.37
N THR A 63 -11.82 -0.37 6.80
CA THR A 63 -12.26 0.93 6.28
C THR A 63 -12.26 1.93 7.41
N GLY A 64 -11.43 2.98 7.29
CA GLY A 64 -11.33 3.99 8.33
C GLY A 64 -10.20 4.98 8.12
N VAL A 65 -9.65 5.46 9.23
CA VAL A 65 -8.54 6.40 9.27
C VAL A 65 -7.37 5.76 9.97
N GLN A 66 -6.21 5.81 9.35
CA GLN A 66 -4.95 5.35 9.92
C GLN A 66 -3.95 6.49 9.91
N LEU A 67 -3.34 6.75 11.06
CA LEU A 67 -2.16 7.60 11.16
C LEU A 67 -1.00 6.72 11.59
N ALA A 68 -0.03 6.54 10.69
CA ALA A 68 1.15 5.75 10.94
C ALA A 68 2.40 6.63 10.85
N SER A 69 3.34 6.46 11.79
CA SER A 69 4.66 7.05 11.65
C SER A 69 5.40 6.32 10.52
N ASP A 70 5.98 7.07 9.60
CA ASP A 70 6.74 6.49 8.48
C ASP A 70 8.22 6.84 8.61
N ASP A 71 9.01 5.88 9.05
CA ASP A 71 10.46 5.99 9.18
C ASP A 71 11.14 6.17 7.80
N ASN A 72 10.47 5.90 6.68
CA ASN A 72 10.99 6.24 5.35
C ASN A 72 10.98 7.74 5.05
N MET A 73 10.31 8.55 5.88
CA MET A 73 10.47 10.01 5.88
C MET A 73 11.78 10.44 6.56
N LEU A 74 12.53 9.52 7.17
CA LEU A 74 13.87 9.79 7.68
C LEU A 74 14.90 9.82 6.54
N PRO A 75 15.98 10.62 6.67
CA PRO A 75 17.05 10.71 5.68
C PRO A 75 17.64 9.32 5.36
N ASN A 76 18.08 9.16 4.10
CA ASN A 76 18.67 7.93 3.55
C ASN A 76 19.73 7.23 4.42
N SER A 77 20.41 7.94 5.32
CA SER A 77 21.44 7.40 6.22
C SER A 77 20.92 6.43 7.29
N GLN A 78 19.60 6.35 7.51
CA GLN A 78 18.98 5.41 8.45
C GLN A 78 18.11 4.35 7.77
N ARG A 79 18.01 4.36 6.43
CA ARG A 79 17.25 3.38 5.65
C ARG A 79 18.04 2.08 5.50
N GLY A 80 17.97 1.22 6.52
CA GLY A 80 18.40 -0.17 6.43
C GLY A 80 17.42 -1.00 5.60
N PHE A 81 17.98 -1.83 4.72
CA PHE A 81 17.33 -2.92 3.97
C PHE A 81 16.68 -2.59 2.60
N ALA A 82 17.50 -2.67 1.55
CA ALA A 82 17.01 -2.99 0.21
C ALA A 82 17.05 -4.52 0.03
N PRO A 83 15.91 -5.19 -0.28
CA PRO A 83 15.93 -6.62 -0.57
C PRO A 83 16.65 -6.88 -1.89
N THR A 84 17.84 -7.49 -1.84
CA THR A 84 18.54 -7.95 -3.03
C THR A 84 17.86 -9.21 -3.55
N VAL A 85 17.02 -9.08 -4.58
CA VAL A 85 16.44 -10.22 -5.30
C VAL A 85 17.53 -10.84 -6.17
N ARG A 86 18.25 -11.83 -5.63
CA ARG A 86 19.20 -12.63 -6.41
C ARG A 86 18.45 -13.81 -7.02
N ARG A 87 18.14 -13.73 -8.32
CA ARG A 87 17.60 -14.88 -9.08
C ARG A 87 18.76 -15.82 -9.41
N TYR A 88 18.64 -17.08 -9.01
CA TYR A 88 19.44 -18.17 -9.57
C TYR A 88 18.55 -19.02 -10.47
N ARG A 89 18.90 -19.07 -11.76
CA ARG A 89 18.32 -19.99 -12.75
C ARG A 89 19.29 -21.17 -12.88
N LYS A 90 18.82 -22.40 -12.67
CA LYS A 90 19.58 -23.62 -13.02
C LYS A 90 18.94 -24.24 -14.27
N GLN A 91 19.77 -24.56 -15.26
CA GLN A 91 19.42 -25.39 -16.41
C GLN A 91 19.24 -26.84 -15.97
#